data_AF-A0A1M6WAA9-F1
#
_entry.id   AF-A0A1M6WAA9-F1
#
_cell.length_a   1.000
_cell.length_b   1.000
_cell.length_c   1.000
_cell.angle_alpha   90.00
_cell.angle_beta   90.00
_cell.angle_gamma   90.00
#
_symmetry.space_group_name_H-M   'P 1'
#
loop_
_entity.id
_entity.type
_entity.pdbx_description
1 polymer ?
#
loop_
_entity_poly.entity_id
_entity_poly.type
_entity_poly.pdbx_seq_one_letter_code
_entity_poly.pdbx_strand_id
1 'polypeptide(L)'
;MSKNSNSFLAFLTGAAAGALFGILYAPDKGENTRDKLTYRLDKYRKKLDEAIQDFVDGKELSANDAKTEGQKIVDDAKEKAEKLLDDVNGLINQIKGEEVA
;
A
#
# COMPACT_ATOMS: atom_id res chain seq x y z
N MET A 1 -27.27 -2.00 -27.70
CA MET A 1 -26.85 -0.73 -27.06
C MET A 1 -25.35 -0.82 -26.77
N SER A 2 -24.48 -0.11 -27.51
CA SER A 2 -23.01 -0.19 -27.38
C SER A 2 -22.30 1.18 -27.43
N LYS A 3 -23.04 2.27 -27.60
CA LYS A 3 -22.46 3.62 -27.74
C LYS A 3 -21.95 4.21 -26.41
N ASN A 4 -22.54 3.84 -25.27
CA ASN A 4 -22.15 4.40 -23.97
C ASN A 4 -20.78 3.93 -23.45
N SER A 5 -20.41 2.66 -23.67
CA SER A 5 -19.11 2.14 -23.22
C SER A 5 -17.96 2.78 -23.99
N ASN A 6 -18.12 2.99 -25.29
CA ASN A 6 -17.08 3.59 -26.13
C ASN A 6 -16.87 5.08 -25.83
N SER A 7 -17.94 5.83 -25.56
CA SER A 7 -17.85 7.23 -25.14
C SER A 7 -17.22 7.38 -23.75
N PHE A 8 -17.52 6.47 -22.82
CA PHE A 8 -16.89 6.47 -21.49
C PHE A 8 -15.39 6.16 -21.55
N LEU A 9 -14.99 5.19 -22.39
CA LEU A 9 -13.57 4.89 -22.63
C LEU A 9 -12.83 6.06 -23.28
N ALA A 10 -13.45 6.72 -24.26
CA ALA A 10 -12.89 7.91 -24.88
C ALA A 10 -12.73 9.06 -23.87
N PHE A 11 -13.72 9.27 -22.99
CA PHE A 11 -13.63 10.26 -21.91
C PHE A 11 -12.53 9.92 -20.92
N LEU A 12 -12.43 8.67 -20.44
CA LEU A 12 -11.37 8.25 -19.53
C LEU A 12 -9.99 8.43 -20.15
N THR A 13 -9.83 8.07 -21.43
CA THR A 13 -8.56 8.23 -22.15
C THR A 13 -8.20 9.72 -22.28
N GLY A 14 -9.17 10.57 -22.65
CA GLY A 14 -8.97 12.02 -22.73
C GLY A 14 -8.67 12.65 -21.37
N ALA A 15 -9.36 12.23 -20.32
CA ALA A 15 -9.14 12.70 -18.95
C ALA A 15 -7.77 12.26 -18.41
N ALA A 16 -7.35 11.02 -18.67
CA ALA A 16 -6.03 10.52 -18.30
C ALA A 16 -4.92 11.31 -19.03
N ALA A 17 -5.05 11.49 -20.35
CA ALA A 17 -4.11 12.31 -21.11
C ALA A 17 -4.06 13.75 -20.58
N GLY A 18 -5.22 14.37 -20.33
CA GLY A 18 -5.30 15.73 -19.78
C GLY A 18 -4.71 15.85 -18.37
N ALA A 19 -4.91 14.87 -17.50
CA ALA A 19 -4.32 14.85 -16.16
C ALA A 19 -2.79 14.73 -16.21
N LEU A 20 -2.27 13.86 -17.09
CA LEU A 20 -0.82 13.73 -17.30
C LEU A 20 -0.21 15.05 -17.79
N PHE A 21 -0.80 15.68 -18.80
CA PHE A 21 -0.35 16.99 -19.27
C PHE A 21 -0.51 18.09 -18.22
N GLY A 22 -1.58 18.07 -17.43
CA GLY A 22 -1.81 19.02 -16.34
C GLY A 22 -0.75 18.93 -15.25
N ILE A 23 -0.39 17.71 -14.83
CA ILE A 23 0.68 17.47 -13.84
C ILE A 23 2.04 17.90 -14.40
N LEU A 24 2.33 17.61 -15.67
CA LEU A 24 3.59 18.03 -16.30
C LEU A 24 3.70 19.55 -16.46
N TYR A 25 2.59 20.21 -16.77
CA TYR A 25 2.54 21.67 -16.93
C TYR A 25 2.67 22.40 -15.59
N ALA A 26 2.03 21.87 -14.54
CA ALA A 26 2.01 22.47 -13.22
C ALA A 26 2.25 21.40 -12.13
N PRO A 27 3.52 20.99 -11.91
CA PRO A 27 3.85 20.06 -10.85
C PRO A 27 3.75 20.72 -9.48
N ASP A 28 3.24 19.98 -8.49
CA ASP A 28 3.36 20.34 -7.08
C ASP A 28 4.85 20.37 -6.68
N LYS A 29 5.19 21.20 -5.69
CA LYS A 29 6.54 21.18 -5.12
C LYS A 29 6.89 19.78 -4.60
N GLY A 30 8.15 19.38 -4.78
CA GLY A 30 8.65 18.07 -4.34
C GLY A 30 8.41 17.82 -2.85
N GLU A 31 8.66 18.83 -2.00
CA GLU A 31 8.38 18.82 -0.56
C GLU A 31 6.92 18.42 -0.25
N ASN A 32 5.95 19.14 -0.84
CA ASN A 32 4.53 18.84 -0.66
C ASN A 32 4.15 17.42 -1.10
N THR A 33 4.76 16.93 -2.18
CA THR A 33 4.49 15.57 -2.69
C THR A 33 5.07 14.51 -1.77
N ARG A 34 6.29 14.71 -1.27
CA ARG A 34 6.97 13.82 -0.33
C ARG A 34 6.20 13.75 0.99
N ASP A 35 5.77 14.88 1.53
CA ASP A 35 4.97 14.94 2.75
C ASP A 35 3.64 14.20 2.60
N LYS A 36 2.91 14.46 1.51
CA LYS A 36 1.66 13.76 1.18
C LYS A 36 1.88 12.25 1.04
N LEU A 37 2.99 11.83 0.44
CA LEU A 37 3.31 10.41 0.22
C LEU A 37 3.71 9.71 1.51
N THR A 38 4.61 10.31 2.29
CA THR A 38 4.99 9.83 3.63
C THR A 38 3.79 9.68 4.54
N TYR A 39 2.90 10.67 4.58
CA TYR A 39 1.67 10.60 5.39
C TYR A 39 0.77 9.42 4.98
N ARG A 40 0.63 9.18 3.67
CA ARG A 40 -0.15 8.03 3.17
C ARG A 40 0.51 6.72 3.55
N LEU A 41 1.82 6.59 3.34
CA LEU A 41 2.58 5.37 3.67
C LEU A 41 2.53 5.05 5.16
N ASP A 42 2.71 6.04 6.04
CA ASP A 42 2.57 5.87 7.50
C ASP A 42 1.18 5.37 7.88
N LYS A 43 0.14 5.90 7.23
CA LYS A 43 -1.25 5.44 7.44
C LYS A 43 -1.47 4.01 6.98
N TYR A 44 -0.89 3.61 5.85
CA TYR A 44 -0.96 2.22 5.38
C TYR A 44 -0.19 1.26 6.28
N ARG A 45 1.00 1.66 6.74
CA ARG A 45 1.79 0.92 7.72
C ARG A 45 0.97 0.63 8.97
N LYS A 46 0.35 1.64 9.58
CA LYS A 46 -0.49 1.48 10.77
C LYS A 46 -1.65 0.51 10.55
N LYS A 47 -2.31 0.57 9.39
CA LYS A 47 -3.38 -0.38 9.04
C LYS A 47 -2.87 -1.81 8.86
N LEU A 48 -1.66 -1.98 8.33
CA LEU A 48 -1.02 -3.29 8.23
C LEU A 48 -0.66 -3.82 9.62
N ASP A 49 -0.05 -2.99 10.47
CA ASP A 49 0.27 -3.34 11.86
C ASP A 49 -1.00 -3.78 12.61
N GLU A 50 -2.09 -3.04 12.48
CA GLU A 50 -3.41 -3.36 13.09
C GLU A 50 -3.97 -4.68 12.53
N ALA A 51 -3.95 -4.88 11.21
CA ALA A 51 -4.43 -6.12 10.60
C ALA A 51 -3.60 -7.36 11.01
N ILE A 52 -2.29 -7.18 11.20
CA ILE A 52 -1.40 -8.25 11.69
C ILE A 52 -1.72 -8.56 13.15
N GLN A 53 -1.90 -7.54 13.99
CA GLN A 53 -2.27 -7.72 15.40
C GLN A 53 -3.61 -8.43 15.54
N ASP A 54 -4.64 -8.00 14.81
CA ASP A 54 -5.96 -8.65 14.80
C ASP A 54 -5.88 -10.12 14.37
N PHE A 55 -5.02 -10.44 13.40
CA PHE A 55 -4.85 -11.80 12.91
C PHE A 55 -4.10 -12.70 13.91
N VAL A 56 -3.16 -12.13 14.67
CA VAL A 56 -2.41 -12.83 15.72
C VAL A 56 -3.28 -13.02 16.97
N ASP A 57 -4.02 -12.00 17.40
CA ASP A 57 -4.82 -12.00 18.62
C ASP A 57 -6.17 -12.72 18.44
N GLY A 58 -6.75 -12.69 17.23
CA GLY A 58 -7.99 -13.41 16.90
C GLY A 58 -7.85 -14.94 16.87
N LYS A 59 -6.67 -15.47 17.21
CA LYS A 59 -6.33 -16.90 17.14
C LYS A 59 -6.65 -17.64 18.44
N GLU A 60 -7.89 -17.57 18.93
CA GLU A 60 -8.44 -18.61 19.82
C GLU A 60 -8.84 -19.84 18.99
N LEU A 61 -7.85 -20.63 18.53
CA LEU A 61 -8.10 -21.83 17.73
C LEU A 61 -7.82 -23.10 18.53
N SER A 62 -8.90 -23.86 18.76
CA SER A 62 -8.94 -25.14 19.50
C SER A 62 -7.99 -26.20 18.92
N ALA A 63 -7.39 -26.99 19.81
CA ALA A 63 -6.27 -27.90 19.53
C ALA A 63 -6.64 -29.11 18.65
N ASN A 64 -6.00 -29.22 17.48
CA ASN A 64 -5.83 -30.44 16.66
C ASN A 64 -4.69 -30.22 15.64
N ASP A 65 -4.24 -31.25 14.92
CA ASP A 65 -3.11 -31.24 13.96
C ASP A 65 -3.16 -30.12 12.90
N ALA A 66 -4.35 -29.59 12.60
CA ALA A 66 -4.54 -28.35 11.82
C ALA A 66 -3.81 -27.13 12.41
N LYS A 67 -3.44 -27.15 13.71
CA LYS A 67 -2.63 -26.14 14.39
C LYS A 67 -1.23 -26.11 13.86
N THR A 68 -0.57 -27.24 13.62
CA THR A 68 0.86 -27.23 13.22
C THR A 68 1.03 -26.65 11.82
N GLU A 69 0.12 -26.99 10.92
CA GLU A 69 0.11 -26.48 9.54
C GLU A 69 -0.44 -25.04 9.49
N GLY A 70 -1.51 -24.74 10.24
CA GLY A 70 -2.04 -23.39 10.37
C GLY A 70 -1.10 -22.42 11.10
N GLN A 71 -0.30 -22.89 12.05
CA GLN A 71 0.73 -22.09 12.71
C GLN A 71 1.83 -21.72 11.73
N LYS A 72 2.31 -22.68 10.93
CA LYS A 72 3.27 -22.37 9.85
C LYS A 72 2.75 -21.34 8.86
N ILE A 73 1.49 -21.46 8.41
CA ILE A 73 0.90 -20.50 7.47
C ILE A 73 0.78 -19.10 8.09
N VAL A 74 0.39 -19.02 9.37
CA VAL A 74 0.34 -17.74 10.09
C VAL A 74 1.73 -17.15 10.31
N ASP A 75 2.70 -17.98 10.65
CA ASP A 75 4.09 -17.53 10.87
C ASP A 75 4.70 -17.05 9.54
N ASP A 76 4.46 -17.75 8.42
CA ASP A 76 4.87 -17.34 7.07
C ASP A 76 4.18 -16.03 6.64
N ALA A 77 2.89 -15.88 6.95
CA ALA A 77 2.14 -14.66 6.66
C ALA A 77 2.66 -13.47 7.48
N LYS A 78 2.98 -13.72 8.76
CA LYS A 78 3.58 -12.73 9.65
C LYS A 78 4.96 -12.30 9.16
N GLU A 79 5.83 -13.25 8.81
CA GLU A 79 7.17 -12.95 8.27
C GLU A 79 7.09 -12.11 6.99
N LYS A 80 6.18 -12.46 6.07
CA LYS A 80 5.94 -11.66 4.86
C LYS A 80 5.43 -10.27 5.21
N ALA A 81 4.51 -10.15 6.16
CA ALA A 81 3.97 -8.86 6.56
C ALA A 81 5.02 -7.97 7.24
N GLU A 82 5.90 -8.54 8.07
CA GLU A 82 7.04 -7.85 8.67
C GLU A 82 8.02 -7.35 7.60
N LYS A 83 8.31 -8.15 6.56
CA LYS A 83 9.11 -7.68 5.41
C LYS A 83 8.44 -6.53 4.67
N LEU A 84 7.13 -6.59 4.45
CA LEU A 84 6.39 -5.48 3.83
C LEU A 84 6.47 -4.19 4.68
N LEU A 85 6.41 -4.31 6.00
CA LEU A 85 6.55 -3.17 6.90
C LEU A 85 7.95 -2.56 6.83
N ASP A 86 8.99 -3.40 6.74
CA ASP A 86 10.37 -2.95 6.55
C ASP A 86 10.57 -2.25 5.21
N ASP A 87 10.04 -2.83 4.13
CA ASP A 87 10.04 -2.22 2.79
C ASP A 87 9.34 -0.85 2.81
N VAL A 88 8.18 -0.74 3.48
CA VAL A 88 7.46 0.54 3.64
C VAL A 88 8.29 1.55 4.41
N ASN A 89 9.02 1.14 5.45
CA ASN A 89 9.92 2.04 6.18
C ASN A 89 11.09 2.50 5.33
N GLY A 90 11.71 1.59 4.58
CA GLY A 90 12.76 1.92 3.61
C GLY A 90 12.27 2.94 2.58
N LEU A 91 11.07 2.73 2.04
CA LEU A 91 10.43 3.68 1.10
C LEU A 91 10.17 5.03 1.75
N ILE A 92 9.65 5.08 2.98
CA ILE A 92 9.44 6.34 3.71
C ILE A 92 10.75 7.10 3.88
N ASN A 93 11.83 6.42 4.25
CA ASN A 93 13.14 7.04 4.49
C ASN A 93 13.76 7.55 3.18
N GLN A 94 13.69 6.77 2.09
CA GLN A 94 14.10 7.21 0.76
C GLN A 94 13.29 8.41 0.27
N ILE A 95 11.97 8.41 0.50
CA ILE A 95 11.10 9.55 0.16
C ILE A 95 11.47 10.76 0.98
N LYS A 96 11.80 10.63 2.27
CA LYS A 96 12.29 11.74 3.11
C LYS A 96 13.70 12.20 2.75
N GLY A 97 14.41 11.45 1.92
CA GLY A 97 15.78 11.79 1.48
C GLY A 97 16.78 11.67 2.62
N GLU A 98 16.44 10.88 3.64
CA GLU A 98 17.41 10.39 4.60
C GLU A 98 18.11 9.22 3.91
N GLU A 99 19.15 9.57 3.15
CA GLU A 99 20.11 8.60 2.63
C GLU A 99 20.78 7.93 3.84
N VAL A 100 20.64 6.61 3.96
CA VAL A 100 21.40 5.83 4.94
C VAL A 100 22.86 5.90 4.50
N ALA A 101 23.63 6.77 5.15
CA ALA A 101 25.08 6.77 5.09
C ALA A 101 25.64 5.50 5.73
#